data_AF-A0A8C9FU82-F1
#
_entry.id   AF-A0A8C9FU82-F1
#
_cell.length_a   1.000
_cell.length_b   1.000
_cell.length_c   1.000
_cell.angle_alpha   90.00
_cell.angle_beta   90.00
_cell.angle_gamma   90.00
#
_symmetry.space_group_name_H-M   'P 1'
#
loop_
_entity.id
_entity.type
_entity.pdbx_description
1 polymer ?
#
loop_
_entity_poly.entity_id
_entity_poly.type
_entity_poly.pdbx_seq_one_letter_code
_entity_poly.pdbx_strand_id
1 'polypeptide(L)'
;MAELSLGQHCGVPDCRQLDFLPFVCDGCSGVFCLQHRSRDAHGCSEVNIRNNSVKPDQHRSYLCSYKDCHAKELLPVLCPYCEKHFCLRHRHQSDHECEKLDTPKPRMAATQQLVKDIIGKYNGKYIYTTVFFRRLVTFFNGLGLTKRKTRMGVPCLNSLKLTCQHVIVFTETATRKE
;
A
#
# COMPACT_ATOMS: atom_id res chain seq x y z
N MET A 1 -13.76 -50.54 -3.77
CA MET A 1 -14.22 -49.19 -4.16
C MET A 1 -14.67 -48.52 -2.88
N ALA A 2 -14.02 -47.42 -2.48
CA ALA A 2 -14.43 -46.66 -1.30
C ALA A 2 -15.36 -45.53 -1.77
N GLU A 3 -16.66 -45.69 -1.55
CA GLU A 3 -17.65 -44.63 -1.72
C GLU A 3 -17.37 -43.58 -0.64
N LEU A 4 -16.68 -42.50 -1.00
CA LEU A 4 -16.48 -41.35 -0.13
C LEU A 4 -17.69 -40.45 -0.29
N SER A 5 -18.69 -40.60 0.60
CA SER A 5 -19.80 -39.65 0.73
C SER A 5 -19.26 -38.33 1.28
N LEU A 6 -18.72 -37.48 0.40
CA LEU A 6 -18.15 -36.18 0.74
C LEU A 6 -19.25 -35.11 0.79
N GLY A 7 -19.29 -34.35 1.87
CA GLY A 7 -20.21 -33.24 2.07
C GLY A 7 -21.47 -33.63 2.87
N GLN A 8 -22.03 -32.66 3.59
CA GLN A 8 -23.32 -32.79 4.26
C GLN A 8 -24.41 -32.20 3.37
N HIS A 9 -25.59 -32.83 3.36
CA HIS A 9 -26.78 -32.30 2.69
C HIS A 9 -27.55 -31.36 3.60
N CYS A 10 -28.31 -30.44 2.99
CA CYS A 10 -29.25 -29.61 3.73
C CYS A 10 -30.35 -30.51 4.32
N GLY A 11 -30.73 -30.27 5.59
CA GLY A 11 -31.76 -31.07 6.27
C GLY A 11 -33.20 -30.89 5.73
N VAL A 12 -33.39 -30.02 4.73
CA VAL A 12 -34.69 -29.84 4.05
C VAL A 12 -34.78 -30.89 2.92
N PRO A 13 -35.82 -31.74 2.90
CA PRO A 13 -35.91 -32.85 1.94
C PRO A 13 -35.96 -32.38 0.47
N ASP A 14 -36.54 -31.21 0.22
CA ASP A 14 -36.62 -30.61 -1.11
C ASP A 14 -35.31 -29.94 -1.56
N CYS A 15 -34.34 -29.78 -0.64
CA CYS A 15 -33.06 -29.14 -0.90
C CYS A 15 -31.95 -30.17 -1.06
N ARG A 16 -31.43 -30.31 -2.27
CA ARG A 16 -30.32 -31.22 -2.59
C ARG A 16 -28.94 -30.54 -2.57
N GLN A 17 -28.82 -29.40 -1.89
CA GLN A 17 -27.54 -28.68 -1.82
C GLN A 17 -26.50 -29.48 -1.03
N LEU A 18 -25.29 -29.57 -1.60
CA LEU A 18 -24.08 -30.13 -1.01
C LEU A 18 -23.00 -29.05 -0.85
N ASP A 19 -21.97 -29.33 -0.03
CA ASP A 19 -20.79 -28.48 0.17
C ASP A 19 -21.10 -27.03 0.55
N PHE A 20 -22.10 -26.83 1.41
CA PHE A 20 -22.45 -25.52 1.95
C PHE A 20 -21.79 -25.27 3.31
N LEU A 21 -21.70 -23.99 3.70
CA LEU A 21 -21.34 -23.62 5.07
C LEU A 21 -22.49 -24.03 6.02
N PRO A 22 -22.29 -24.99 6.94
CA PRO A 22 -23.36 -25.54 7.74
C PRO A 22 -23.92 -24.52 8.74
N PHE A 23 -25.20 -24.17 8.61
CA PHE A 23 -25.92 -23.38 9.60
C PHE A 23 -26.74 -24.31 10.49
N VAL A 24 -26.47 -24.33 11.79
CA VAL A 24 -27.23 -25.11 12.76
C VAL A 24 -28.39 -24.27 13.29
N CYS A 25 -29.60 -24.80 13.24
CA CYS A 25 -30.78 -24.11 13.78
C CYS A 25 -30.84 -24.25 15.30
N ASP A 26 -30.86 -23.15 16.06
CA ASP A 26 -30.96 -23.18 17.53
C ASP A 26 -32.28 -23.77 18.09
N GLY A 27 -33.29 -24.00 17.23
CA GLY A 27 -34.56 -24.63 17.61
C GLY A 27 -34.50 -26.14 17.41
N CYS A 28 -34.52 -26.58 16.16
CA CYS A 28 -34.56 -28.01 15.82
C CYS A 28 -33.18 -28.70 15.71
N SER A 29 -32.07 -27.97 15.91
CA SER A 29 -30.68 -28.46 15.78
C SER A 29 -30.28 -29.04 14.41
N GLY A 30 -31.14 -28.89 13.39
CA GLY A 30 -30.85 -29.32 12.03
C GLY A 30 -29.78 -28.45 11.34
N VAL A 31 -29.06 -29.05 10.39
CA VAL A 31 -28.02 -28.39 9.59
C VAL A 31 -28.59 -28.00 8.22
N PHE A 32 -28.50 -26.72 7.89
CA PHE A 32 -29.13 -26.16 6.69
C PHE A 32 -28.17 -25.28 5.89
N CYS A 33 -28.44 -25.16 4.59
CA CYS A 33 -27.71 -24.26 3.70
C CYS A 33 -28.15 -22.79 3.88
N LEU A 34 -27.47 -21.86 3.21
CA LEU A 34 -27.74 -20.43 3.32
C LEU A 34 -29.22 -20.05 3.06
N GLN A 35 -29.88 -20.73 2.11
CA GLN A 35 -31.28 -20.49 1.75
C GLN A 35 -32.25 -21.00 2.82
N HIS A 36 -31.88 -22.05 3.55
CA HIS A 36 -32.74 -22.70 4.55
C HIS A 36 -32.32 -22.38 6.01
N ARG A 37 -31.44 -21.39 6.21
CA ARG A 37 -30.93 -21.04 7.55
C ARG A 37 -32.00 -20.44 8.48
N SER A 38 -33.02 -19.77 7.93
CA SER A 38 -34.09 -19.15 8.73
C SER A 38 -35.12 -20.18 9.17
N ARG A 39 -35.72 -19.96 10.34
CA ARG A 39 -36.81 -20.78 10.92
C ARG A 39 -37.93 -21.02 9.89
N ASP A 40 -38.32 -19.98 9.17
CA ASP A 40 -39.42 -20.03 8.20
C ASP A 40 -39.06 -20.84 6.95
N ALA A 41 -37.81 -20.77 6.50
CA ALA A 41 -37.39 -21.42 5.25
C ALA A 41 -37.32 -22.96 5.36
N HIS A 42 -37.07 -23.51 6.55
CA HIS A 42 -37.11 -24.96 6.77
C HIS A 42 -38.31 -25.43 7.60
N GLY A 43 -39.29 -24.55 7.87
CA GLY A 43 -40.49 -24.90 8.64
C GLY A 43 -40.18 -25.43 10.05
N CYS A 44 -39.36 -24.71 10.81
CA CYS A 44 -38.90 -25.14 12.13
C CYS A 44 -40.05 -25.44 13.10
N SER A 45 -40.02 -26.61 13.74
CA SER A 45 -41.02 -27.06 14.71
C SER A 45 -40.99 -26.31 16.04
N GLU A 46 -39.82 -25.82 16.46
CA GLU A 46 -39.63 -25.18 17.77
C GLU A 46 -39.40 -23.67 17.66
N VAL A 47 -40.37 -22.90 18.16
CA VAL A 47 -40.32 -21.43 18.21
C VAL A 47 -39.87 -20.98 19.61
N ASN A 48 -38.61 -21.25 19.97
CA ASN A 48 -38.07 -20.73 21.22
C ASN A 48 -37.67 -19.26 21.02
N ILE A 49 -38.58 -18.33 21.33
CA ILE A 49 -38.29 -16.89 21.38
C ILE A 49 -37.44 -16.65 22.63
N ARG A 50 -36.14 -16.95 22.54
CA ARG A 50 -35.18 -16.46 23.53
C ARG A 50 -35.04 -14.97 23.27
N ASN A 51 -35.65 -14.17 24.14
CA ASN A 51 -35.44 -12.72 24.18
C ASN A 51 -33.95 -12.50 24.48
N ASN A 52 -33.17 -12.36 23.41
CA ASN A 52 -31.73 -12.16 23.50
C ASN A 52 -31.53 -10.74 24.03
N SER A 53 -31.45 -10.60 25.36
CA SER A 53 -30.97 -9.37 25.96
C SER A 53 -29.53 -9.21 25.51
N VAL A 54 -29.34 -8.41 24.45
CA VAL A 54 -28.04 -8.08 23.90
C VAL A 54 -27.26 -7.43 25.04
N LYS A 55 -26.38 -8.20 25.69
CA LYS A 55 -25.45 -7.63 26.67
C LYS A 55 -24.68 -6.53 25.93
N PRO A 56 -24.57 -5.32 26.49
CA PRO A 56 -23.85 -4.24 25.82
C PRO A 56 -22.43 -4.72 25.55
N ASP A 57 -22.07 -4.74 24.27
CA ASP A 57 -20.78 -5.21 23.79
C ASP A 57 -19.68 -4.36 24.44
N GLN A 58 -18.96 -4.93 25.40
CA GLN A 58 -17.83 -4.27 26.04
C GLN A 58 -16.61 -4.34 25.12
N HIS A 59 -16.72 -3.75 23.94
CA HIS A 59 -15.62 -3.74 22.99
C HIS A 59 -14.56 -2.76 23.49
N ARG A 60 -13.50 -3.29 24.08
CA ARG A 60 -12.32 -2.50 24.47
C ARG A 60 -11.61 -2.03 23.21
N SER A 61 -11.28 -0.75 23.16
CA SER A 61 -10.44 -0.17 22.09
C SER A 61 -9.06 0.19 22.63
N TYR A 62 -8.02 -0.11 21.85
CA TYR A 62 -6.62 0.14 22.18
C TYR A 62 -6.12 1.36 21.40
N LEU A 63 -5.59 2.35 22.10
CA LEU A 63 -5.08 3.58 21.50
C LEU A 63 -3.65 3.38 20.97
N CYS A 64 -3.33 4.08 19.89
CA CYS A 64 -1.96 4.15 19.40
C CYS A 64 -1.10 5.01 20.34
N SER A 65 0.08 4.50 20.70
CA SER A 65 1.03 5.19 21.58
C SER A 65 1.99 6.13 20.84
N TYR A 66 1.85 6.27 19.51
CA TYR A 66 2.71 7.14 18.70
C TYR A 66 2.28 8.61 18.82
N LYS A 67 3.24 9.54 18.82
CA LYS A 67 3.07 10.95 19.25
C LYS A 67 2.01 11.72 18.46
N ASP A 68 1.84 11.41 17.18
CA ASP A 68 0.90 12.09 16.29
C ASP A 68 -0.22 11.18 15.77
N CYS A 69 -0.58 10.14 16.54
CA CYS A 69 -1.62 9.20 16.13
C CYS A 69 -2.71 9.04 17.19
N HIS A 70 -3.93 9.44 16.84
CA HIS A 70 -5.13 9.23 17.67
C HIS A 70 -5.98 8.05 17.21
N ALA A 71 -5.43 7.16 16.38
CA ALA A 71 -6.13 5.97 15.94
C ALA A 71 -6.33 4.99 17.10
N LYS A 72 -7.48 4.32 17.10
CA LYS A 72 -7.85 3.29 18.05
C LYS A 72 -8.23 2.03 17.31
N GLU A 73 -7.74 0.89 17.78
CA GLU A 73 -8.01 -0.41 17.20
C GLU A 73 -8.84 -1.25 18.16
N LEU A 74 -9.71 -2.10 17.61
CA LEU A 74 -10.49 -3.06 18.39
C LEU A 74 -9.65 -4.25 18.85
N LEU A 75 -8.49 -4.46 18.23
CA LEU A 75 -7.55 -5.52 18.53
C LEU A 75 -6.27 -4.95 19.14
N PRO A 76 -5.67 -5.65 20.13
CA PRO A 76 -4.40 -5.23 20.70
C PRO A 76 -3.26 -5.53 19.71
N VAL A 77 -2.69 -4.48 19.12
CA VAL A 77 -1.48 -4.58 18.29
C VAL A 77 -0.29 -4.12 19.14
N LEU A 78 0.46 -5.09 19.67
CA LEU A 78 1.62 -4.87 20.52
C LEU A 78 2.91 -4.99 19.71
N CYS A 79 3.84 -4.06 19.92
CA CYS A 79 5.20 -4.20 19.42
C CYS A 79 6.00 -5.14 20.34
N PRO A 80 6.64 -6.21 19.82
CA PRO A 80 7.39 -7.15 20.66
C PRO A 80 8.68 -6.57 21.27
N TYR A 81 9.05 -5.34 20.90
CA TYR A 81 10.29 -4.71 21.33
C TYR A 81 10.09 -3.64 22.41
N CYS A 82 9.06 -2.80 22.25
CA CYS A 82 8.72 -1.72 23.17
C CYS A 82 7.42 -1.95 23.95
N GLU A 83 6.70 -3.04 23.69
CA GLU A 83 5.52 -3.51 24.43
C GLU A 83 4.34 -2.51 24.51
N LYS A 84 4.35 -1.49 23.65
CA LYS A 84 3.28 -0.49 23.54
C LYS A 84 2.25 -0.86 22.47
N HIS A 85 1.03 -0.33 22.62
CA HIS A 85 -0.06 -0.50 21.66
C HIS A 85 0.07 0.50 20.50
N PHE A 86 -0.13 0.01 19.27
CA PHE A 86 -0.13 0.83 18.06
C PHE A 86 -1.35 0.54 17.19
N CYS A 87 -1.61 1.40 16.20
CA CYS A 87 -2.62 1.13 15.19
C CYS A 87 -2.05 0.29 14.04
N LEU A 88 -2.91 -0.20 13.14
CA LEU A 88 -2.44 -0.99 11.98
C LEU A 88 -1.47 -0.21 11.07
N ARG A 89 -1.58 1.12 11.03
CA ARG A 89 -0.67 2.00 10.27
C ARG A 89 0.70 2.16 10.92
N HIS A 90 0.81 1.98 12.23
CA HIS A 90 2.05 2.14 12.99
C HIS A 90 2.53 0.82 13.61
N ARG A 91 2.16 -0.31 13.01
CA ARG A 91 2.48 -1.65 13.51
C ARG A 91 3.97 -1.99 13.42
N HIS A 92 4.68 -1.51 12.41
CA HIS A 92 6.10 -1.80 12.25
C HIS A 92 6.96 -0.86 13.08
N GLN A 93 8.16 -1.33 13.43
CA GLN A 93 9.12 -0.59 14.26
C GLN A 93 9.45 0.81 13.69
N SER A 94 9.63 0.91 12.37
CA SER A 94 9.93 2.18 11.67
C SER A 94 8.80 3.19 11.76
N ASP A 95 7.56 2.71 11.81
CA ASP A 95 6.38 3.54 11.69
C ASP A 95 6.01 4.22 13.01
N HIS A 96 6.48 3.70 14.14
CA HIS A 96 6.25 4.28 15.47
C HIS A 96 7.52 4.73 16.21
N GLU A 97 8.64 4.89 15.49
CA GLU A 97 9.93 5.25 16.08
C GLU A 97 10.26 4.39 17.31
N CYS A 98 10.34 3.07 17.12
CA CYS A 98 10.54 2.13 18.23
C CYS A 98 11.80 2.48 19.06
N GLU A 99 11.76 2.27 20.37
CA GLU A 99 12.95 2.51 21.21
C GLU A 99 14.09 1.53 20.88
N LYS A 100 13.74 0.32 20.43
CA LYS A 100 14.68 -0.73 20.01
C LYS A 100 14.52 -0.96 18.50
N LEU A 101 14.87 0.04 17.69
CA LEU A 101 14.92 -0.12 16.24
C LEU A 101 16.03 -1.10 15.87
N ASP A 102 15.66 -2.27 15.36
CA ASP A 102 16.60 -3.14 14.67
C ASP A 102 16.87 -2.54 13.30
N THR A 103 17.98 -1.85 13.15
CA THR A 103 18.40 -1.37 11.83
C THR A 103 18.64 -2.58 10.92
N PRO A 104 17.95 -2.67 9.76
CA PRO A 104 18.11 -3.80 8.88
C PRO A 104 19.55 -3.82 8.38
N LYS A 105 20.27 -4.91 8.67
CA LYS A 105 21.58 -5.18 8.08
C LYS A 105 21.45 -5.00 6.57
N PRO A 106 22.28 -4.16 5.92
CA PRO A 106 22.12 -3.86 4.51
C PRO A 106 22.19 -5.17 3.72
N ARG A 107 21.06 -5.54 3.12
CA ARG A 107 21.05 -6.55 2.07
C ARG A 107 21.96 -6.01 0.97
N MET A 108 22.97 -6.80 0.61
CA MET A 108 23.94 -6.46 -0.44
C MET A 108 25.00 -5.41 -0.05
N ALA A 109 25.54 -5.46 1.16
CA ALA A 109 26.71 -4.65 1.56
C ALA A 109 27.88 -4.73 0.54
N ALA A 110 28.15 -5.93 0.00
CA ALA A 110 29.17 -6.14 -1.03
C ALA A 110 28.85 -5.43 -2.36
N THR A 111 27.58 -5.41 -2.77
CA THR A 111 27.16 -4.70 -3.99
C THR A 111 27.17 -3.19 -3.79
N GLN A 112 26.85 -2.69 -2.59
CA GLN A 112 26.98 -1.27 -2.25
C GLN A 112 28.43 -0.79 -2.35
N GLN A 113 29.40 -1.60 -1.95
CA GLN A 113 30.82 -1.30 -2.13
C GLN A 113 31.20 -1.26 -3.62
N LEU A 114 30.80 -2.28 -4.40
CA LEU A 114 31.02 -2.28 -5.85
C LEU A 114 30.40 -1.07 -6.56
N VAL A 115 29.20 -0.65 -6.17
CA VAL A 115 28.55 0.55 -6.73
C VAL A 115 29.32 1.82 -6.38
N LYS A 116 29.81 1.96 -5.14
CA LYS A 116 30.68 3.07 -4.74
C LYS A 116 31.97 3.11 -5.57
N ASP A 117 32.58 1.95 -5.82
CA ASP A 117 33.79 1.82 -6.63
C ASP A 117 33.55 2.18 -8.10
N ILE A 118 32.42 1.74 -8.67
CA ILE A 118 31.98 2.08 -10.02
C ILE A 118 31.81 3.60 -10.12
N ILE A 119 31.07 4.23 -9.21
CA ILE A 119 30.84 5.68 -9.22
C ILE A 119 32.15 6.45 -9.03
N GLY A 120 33.04 6.01 -8.13
CA GLY A 120 34.37 6.61 -7.92
C GLY A 120 35.24 6.60 -9.19
N LYS A 121 35.17 5.52 -9.98
CA LYS A 121 35.87 5.42 -11.27
C LYS A 121 35.33 6.40 -12.33
N TYR A 122 34.05 6.72 -12.31
CA TYR A 122 33.43 7.64 -13.28
C TYR A 122 33.41 9.11 -12.85
N ASN A 123 33.46 9.41 -11.55
CA ASN A 123 33.52 10.78 -11.03
C ASN A 123 34.85 11.48 -11.33
N GLY A 124 35.93 10.74 -11.62
CA GLY A 124 37.19 11.30 -12.16
C GLY A 124 37.12 11.76 -13.62
N LYS A 125 36.03 11.43 -14.35
CA LYS A 125 35.83 11.82 -15.76
C LYS A 125 34.86 12.98 -15.99
N TYR A 126 33.97 13.28 -15.04
CA TYR A 126 32.94 14.33 -15.19
C TYR A 126 33.27 15.65 -14.48
N ILE A 127 34.42 15.75 -13.81
CA ILE A 127 34.90 16.98 -13.18
C ILE A 127 35.90 17.78 -14.03
N TYR A 128 36.45 17.23 -15.12
CA TYR A 128 37.36 17.99 -16.00
C TYR A 128 36.67 18.79 -17.11
N THR A 129 35.35 18.65 -17.29
CA THR A 129 34.60 19.38 -18.35
C THR A 129 33.79 20.55 -17.83
N THR A 130 33.43 20.60 -16.54
CA THR A 130 32.62 21.69 -15.96
C THR A 130 33.43 22.88 -15.46
N VAL A 131 34.77 22.77 -15.36
CA VAL A 131 35.64 23.90 -14.98
C VAL A 131 36.07 24.76 -16.16
N PHE A 132 35.83 24.34 -17.42
CA PHE A 132 36.25 25.10 -18.61
C PHE A 132 35.16 26.06 -19.17
N PHE A 133 33.91 25.96 -18.70
CA PHE A 133 32.80 26.81 -19.17
C PHE A 133 32.58 28.07 -18.30
N ARG A 134 33.65 28.60 -17.70
CA ARG A 134 33.60 29.85 -16.92
C ARG A 134 34.64 30.86 -17.43
N ARG A 135 34.72 31.05 -18.75
CA ARG A 135 35.52 32.13 -19.36
C ARG A 135 34.94 32.71 -20.66
N LEU A 136 33.61 32.84 -20.77
CA LEU A 136 33.00 33.61 -21.86
C LEU A 136 31.57 34.12 -21.57
N VAL A 137 31.28 34.52 -20.33
CA VAL A 137 30.12 35.40 -20.04
C VAL A 137 30.61 36.79 -19.71
N THR A 138 31.39 37.36 -20.62
CA THR A 138 31.60 38.80 -20.74
C THR A 138 31.84 39.06 -22.22
N PHE A 139 30.79 39.19 -23.02
CA PHE A 139 30.73 40.03 -24.23
C PHE A 139 29.34 39.85 -24.86
N PHE A 140 28.74 40.94 -25.33
CA PHE A 140 27.36 41.09 -25.84
C PHE A 140 26.25 41.36 -24.80
N ASN A 141 26.44 42.44 -24.03
CA ASN A 141 25.39 43.45 -24.00
C ASN A 141 25.41 44.20 -25.34
N GLY A 142 24.25 44.32 -26.00
CA GLY A 142 24.08 45.16 -27.19
C GLY A 142 23.69 44.37 -28.42
N LEU A 143 22.39 44.05 -28.53
CA LEU A 143 21.62 44.00 -29.78
C LEU A 143 20.16 43.77 -29.36
N GLY A 144 19.41 44.86 -29.25
CA GLY A 144 17.99 44.86 -28.93
C GLY A 144 17.19 44.11 -29.99
N LEU A 145 16.79 42.87 -29.69
CA LEU A 145 15.88 42.08 -30.50
C LEU A 145 14.74 41.58 -29.62
N THR A 146 13.55 42.11 -29.89
CA THR A 146 12.30 41.78 -29.20
C THR A 146 11.85 40.37 -29.60
N LYS A 147 11.86 39.43 -28.64
CA LYS A 147 11.31 38.09 -28.88
C LYS A 147 9.78 38.12 -28.77
N ARG A 148 9.10 38.00 -29.91
CA ARG A 148 7.67 37.68 -29.99
C ARG A 148 7.42 36.30 -29.37
N LYS A 149 6.41 36.22 -28.51
CA LYS A 149 6.03 35.04 -27.72
C LYS A 149 4.82 34.38 -28.38
N THR A 150 5.04 33.38 -29.23
CA THR A 150 3.96 32.49 -29.69
C THR A 150 3.90 31.29 -28.76
N ARG A 151 2.84 31.23 -27.95
CA ARG A 151 2.46 30.06 -27.16
C ARG A 151 1.74 29.08 -28.09
N MET A 152 2.29 27.90 -28.32
CA MET A 152 1.49 26.74 -28.73
C MET A 152 1.46 25.78 -27.55
N GLY A 153 0.27 25.62 -26.98
CA GLY A 153 0.00 24.70 -25.88
C GLY A 153 -0.15 23.28 -26.40
N VAL A 154 0.45 22.33 -25.69
CA VAL A 154 0.26 20.89 -25.91
C VAL A 154 -0.50 20.35 -24.69
N PRO A 155 -1.57 19.54 -24.88
CA PRO A 155 -2.41 19.10 -23.78
C PRO A 155 -1.70 18.08 -22.89
N CYS A 156 -1.79 18.29 -21.57
CA CYS A 156 -1.30 17.39 -20.55
C CYS A 156 -2.16 16.12 -20.46
N LEU A 157 -1.57 14.95 -20.71
CA LEU A 157 -2.08 13.69 -20.17
C LEU A 157 -1.22 13.26 -18.98
N ASN A 158 -1.83 13.44 -17.80
CA ASN A 158 -1.72 12.68 -16.55
C ASN A 158 -0.36 12.25 -15.96
N SER A 159 -0.19 12.74 -14.73
CA SER A 159 0.19 11.98 -13.53
C SER A 159 1.52 11.23 -13.54
N LEU A 160 2.60 12.00 -13.36
CA LEU A 160 3.53 11.78 -12.26
C LEU A 160 4.28 13.10 -12.02
N LYS A 161 3.94 13.80 -10.93
CA LYS A 161 4.61 15.03 -10.50
C LYS A 161 6.00 14.68 -9.96
N LEU A 162 6.94 14.47 -10.86
CA LEU A 162 8.35 14.73 -10.59
C LEU A 162 8.62 16.12 -11.16
N THR A 163 9.11 17.00 -10.30
CA THR A 163 9.47 18.38 -10.64
C THR A 163 10.53 18.36 -11.75
N CYS A 164 10.08 18.60 -12.98
CA CYS A 164 10.95 18.83 -14.13
C CYS A 164 11.77 20.10 -13.89
N GLN A 165 12.97 19.94 -13.37
CA GLN A 165 14.05 20.87 -13.68
C GLN A 165 14.18 20.88 -15.20
N HIS A 166 13.93 22.04 -15.79
CA HIS A 166 14.09 22.30 -17.21
C HIS A 166 15.50 21.89 -17.66
N VAL A 167 15.63 20.71 -18.26
CA VAL A 167 16.82 20.39 -19.05
C VAL A 167 16.64 21.12 -20.37
N ILE A 168 17.25 22.29 -20.49
CA ILE A 168 17.34 22.99 -21.76
C ILE A 168 18.43 22.27 -22.57
N VAL A 169 18.02 21.37 -23.46
CA VAL A 169 18.93 20.77 -24.45
C VAL A 169 19.05 21.73 -25.62
N PHE A 170 20.16 22.46 -25.71
CA PHE A 170 20.54 23.15 -26.94
C PHE A 170 21.21 22.14 -27.86
N THR A 171 20.50 21.67 -28.89
CA THR A 171 21.12 21.00 -30.02
C THR A 171 21.49 22.04 -31.06
N GLU A 172 22.77 22.41 -31.13
CA GLU A 172 23.30 23.18 -32.24
C GLU A 172 23.50 22.25 -33.45
N THR A 173 22.58 22.30 -34.41
CA THR A 173 22.79 21.65 -35.71
C THR A 173 23.61 22.58 -36.59
N ALA A 174 24.91 22.32 -36.70
CA ALA A 174 25.78 22.98 -37.66
C ALA A 174 25.50 22.47 -39.08
N THR A 175 24.78 23.24 -39.89
CA THR A 175 24.71 23.02 -41.35
C THR A 175 25.82 23.82 -42.02
N ARG A 176 26.78 23.12 -42.62
CA ARG A 176 27.84 23.67 -43.47
C ARG A 176 27.18 24.19 -44.76
N LYS A 177 27.33 25.49 -45.07
CA LYS A 177 26.98 26.05 -46.38
C LYS A 177 28.10 25.74 -47.37
N GLU A 178 27.71 25.36 -48.58
CA GLU A 178 28.57 25.31 -49.79
C GLU A 178 29.00 26.71 -50.20
#